data_AF-A0A344WED3-F1
#
_entry.id   AF-A0A344WED3-F1
#
_cell.length_a   1.000
_cell.length_b   1.000
_cell.length_c   1.000
_cell.angle_alpha   90.00
_cell.angle_beta   90.00
_cell.angle_gamma   90.00
#
_symmetry.space_group_name_H-M   'P 1'
#
loop_
_entity.id
_entity.type
_entity.pdbx_description
1 polymer ?
#
loop_
_entity_poly.entity_id
_entity_poly.type
_entity_poly.pdbx_seq_one_letter_code
_entity_poly.pdbx_strand_id
1 'polypeptide(L)'
;MFASTDIPAGALLGVYPLLILSHEDTERLKTTRVYHYVFYVDEREEDGAVRAAVAFGKISMCNHSPDANADFYVDGEAETVTLTSRVALKAGDEILIDYEDFADEAI
;
A
#
# COMPACT_ATOMS: atom_id res chain seq x y z
N MET A 1 11.24 -1.60 4.41
CA MET A 1 12.10 -1.38 3.20
C MET A 1 13.09 -0.26 3.51
N PHE A 2 14.31 -0.24 2.97
CA PHE A 2 15.30 0.83 3.27
C PHE A 2 15.89 1.47 2.02
N ALA A 3 16.16 2.78 2.08
CA ALA A 3 16.82 3.52 1.01
C ALA A 3 18.30 3.12 0.90
N SER A 4 18.76 2.76 -0.30
CA SER A 4 20.16 2.37 -0.53
C SER A 4 21.08 3.54 -0.89
N THR A 5 20.48 4.70 -1.20
CA THR A 5 21.16 5.94 -1.58
C THR A 5 20.31 7.13 -1.14
N ASP A 6 20.82 8.33 -1.31
CA ASP A 6 20.06 9.55 -1.11
C ASP A 6 18.98 9.70 -2.20
N ILE A 7 17.74 9.97 -1.80
CA ILE A 7 16.58 10.07 -2.68
C ILE A 7 15.93 11.44 -2.46
N PRO A 8 15.70 12.24 -3.52
CA PRO A 8 15.03 13.54 -3.36
C PRO A 8 13.54 13.36 -2.99
N ALA A 9 12.92 14.40 -2.44
CA ALA A 9 11.47 14.41 -2.23
C ALA A 9 10.72 14.35 -3.57
N GLY A 10 9.59 13.64 -3.60
CA GLY A 10 8.77 13.43 -4.80
C GLY A 10 9.35 12.43 -5.80
N ALA A 11 10.39 11.68 -5.44
CA ALA A 11 11.00 10.69 -6.32
C ALA A 11 10.10 9.46 -6.46
N LEU A 12 10.03 8.91 -7.67
CA LEU A 12 9.43 7.61 -7.91
C LEU A 12 10.31 6.51 -7.30
N LEU A 13 9.76 5.76 -6.34
CA LEU A 13 10.43 4.64 -5.68
C LEU A 13 10.12 3.31 -6.38
N GLY A 14 8.94 3.20 -6.98
CA GLY A 14 8.56 2.05 -7.80
C GLY A 14 7.10 2.07 -8.22
N VAL A 15 6.78 1.27 -9.24
CA VAL A 15 5.41 0.94 -9.65
C VAL A 15 5.29 -0.56 -9.58
N TYR A 16 4.30 -1.05 -8.85
CA TYR A 16 4.15 -2.46 -8.51
C TYR A 16 2.80 -2.97 -9.00
N PRO A 17 2.73 -4.17 -9.62
CA PRO A 17 1.46 -4.74 -10.04
C PRO A 17 0.64 -5.20 -8.83
N LEU A 18 -0.68 -5.10 -8.98
CA LEU A 18 -1.68 -5.50 -8.01
C LEU A 18 -2.40 -6.77 -8.47
N LEU A 19 -2.67 -7.68 -7.54
CA LEU A 19 -3.74 -8.66 -7.69
C LEU A 19 -4.97 -8.12 -6.99
N ILE A 20 -5.89 -7.53 -7.76
CA ILE A 20 -7.18 -7.03 -7.23
C ILE A 20 -8.06 -8.23 -6.89
N LEU A 21 -8.57 -8.24 -5.65
CA LEU A 21 -9.43 -9.29 -5.15
C LEU A 21 -10.89 -8.96 -5.45
N SER A 22 -11.70 -9.99 -5.65
CA SER A 22 -13.15 -9.83 -5.61
C SER A 22 -13.59 -9.38 -4.21
N HIS A 23 -14.81 -8.86 -4.08
CA HIS A 23 -15.39 -8.55 -2.76
C HIS A 23 -15.44 -9.80 -1.87
N GLU A 24 -15.81 -10.96 -2.43
CA GLU A 24 -15.88 -12.23 -1.70
C GLU A 24 -14.49 -12.69 -1.21
N ASP A 25 -13.47 -12.56 -2.06
CA ASP A 25 -12.10 -12.89 -1.67
C ASP A 25 -11.56 -11.92 -0.61
N THR A 26 -11.86 -10.63 -0.74
CA THR A 26 -11.49 -9.60 0.24
C THR A 26 -12.07 -9.94 1.61
N GLU A 27 -13.37 -10.24 1.69
CA GLU A 27 -14.05 -10.63 2.93
C GLU A 27 -13.45 -11.90 3.56
N ARG A 28 -13.12 -12.91 2.75
CA ARG A 28 -12.45 -14.13 3.25
C ARG A 28 -11.06 -13.83 3.80
N LEU A 29 -10.33 -12.91 3.16
CA LEU A 29 -8.96 -12.58 3.52
C LEU A 29 -8.87 -11.85 4.87
N LYS A 30 -9.88 -11.08 5.28
CA LYS A 30 -9.94 -10.32 6.55
C LYS A 30 -9.55 -11.14 7.79
N THR A 31 -9.86 -12.44 7.78
CA THR A 31 -9.56 -13.35 8.90
C THR A 31 -8.13 -13.91 8.88
N THR A 32 -7.31 -13.51 7.91
CA THR A 32 -5.97 -14.06 7.68
C THR A 32 -4.90 -13.00 7.92
N ARG A 33 -3.68 -13.43 8.22
CA ARG A 33 -2.53 -12.53 8.36
C ARG A 33 -2.17 -11.78 7.08
N VAL A 34 -2.63 -12.24 5.93
CA VAL A 34 -2.38 -11.59 4.63
C VAL A 34 -3.14 -10.27 4.54
N TYR A 35 -4.23 -10.09 5.30
CA TYR A 35 -5.01 -8.87 5.31
C TYR A 35 -4.19 -7.62 5.71
N HIS A 36 -3.17 -7.78 6.55
CA HIS A 36 -2.30 -6.66 6.93
C HIS A 36 -1.35 -6.19 5.80
N TYR A 37 -1.40 -6.80 4.62
CA TYR A 37 -0.54 -6.51 3.48
C TYR A 37 -1.32 -6.13 2.21
N VAL A 38 -2.65 -5.97 2.30
CA VAL A 38 -3.45 -5.56 1.16
C VAL A 38 -3.69 -4.05 1.16
N PHE A 39 -3.89 -3.51 -0.03
CA PHE A 39 -4.17 -2.11 -0.29
C PHE A 39 -5.65 -1.95 -0.62
N TYR A 40 -6.30 -0.92 -0.11
CA TYR A 40 -7.63 -0.53 -0.54
C TYR A 40 -7.63 -0.19 -2.05
N VAL A 41 -8.65 -0.65 -2.78
CA VAL A 41 -8.85 -0.31 -4.19
C VAL A 41 -10.08 0.56 -4.36
N ASP A 42 -11.24 0.04 -4.00
CA ASP A 42 -12.54 0.73 -4.06
C ASP A 42 -13.60 -0.01 -3.22
N GLU A 43 -14.81 0.54 -3.18
CA GLU A 43 -15.97 -0.03 -2.51
C GLU A 43 -17.20 -0.03 -3.41
N ARG A 44 -18.09 -1.01 -3.22
CA ARG A 44 -19.36 -1.09 -3.93
C ARG A 44 -20.38 -0.13 -3.30
N GLU A 45 -20.95 0.78 -4.10
CA GLU A 45 -21.89 1.82 -3.63
C GLU A 45 -23.12 1.27 -2.89
N GLU A 46 -23.58 0.07 -3.24
CA GLU A 46 -24.84 -0.49 -2.76
C GLU A 46 -24.80 -0.93 -1.29
N ASP A 47 -23.67 -1.45 -0.84
CA ASP A 47 -23.52 -2.06 0.48
C ASP A 47 -22.15 -1.83 1.16
N GLY A 48 -21.28 -1.03 0.55
CA GLY A 48 -19.97 -0.70 1.10
C GLY A 48 -18.97 -1.86 1.08
N ALA A 49 -19.23 -2.94 0.34
CA ALA A 49 -18.27 -4.03 0.27
C ALA A 49 -16.97 -3.57 -0.41
N VAL A 50 -15.86 -3.72 0.28
CA VAL A 50 -14.54 -3.28 -0.19
C VAL A 50 -13.92 -4.30 -1.15
N ARG A 51 -13.17 -3.81 -2.14
CA ARG A 51 -12.13 -4.58 -2.83
C ARG A 51 -10.77 -4.13 -2.35
N ALA A 52 -9.95 -5.10 -1.98
CA ALA A 52 -8.55 -4.88 -1.68
C ALA A 52 -7.66 -5.56 -2.73
N ALA A 53 -6.38 -5.22 -2.73
CA ALA A 53 -5.41 -5.84 -3.62
C ALA A 53 -4.15 -6.27 -2.88
N VAL A 54 -3.63 -7.44 -3.26
CA VAL A 54 -2.27 -7.83 -2.88
C VAL A 54 -1.31 -7.11 -3.82
N ALA A 55 -0.43 -6.26 -3.27
CA ALA A 55 0.67 -5.72 -4.05
C ALA A 55 1.81 -6.73 -4.16
N PHE A 56 2.37 -6.86 -5.36
CA PHE A 56 3.58 -7.65 -5.57
C PHE A 56 4.85 -6.79 -5.47
N GLY A 57 5.99 -7.46 -5.36
CA GLY A 57 7.27 -6.78 -5.26
C GLY A 57 7.57 -6.26 -3.86
N LYS A 58 8.34 -5.18 -3.77
CA LYS A 58 8.96 -4.79 -2.50
C LYS A 58 8.07 -3.91 -1.63
N ILE A 59 7.02 -3.28 -2.18
CA ILE A 59 6.15 -2.37 -1.41
C ILE A 59 5.46 -3.08 -0.24
N SER A 60 5.12 -4.36 -0.38
CA SER A 60 4.54 -5.18 0.71
C SER A 60 5.52 -5.46 1.85
N MET A 61 6.77 -5.04 1.72
CA MET A 61 7.81 -5.09 2.77
C MET A 61 8.10 -3.70 3.36
N CYS A 62 7.34 -2.66 2.98
CA CYS A 62 7.31 -1.39 3.71
C CYS A 62 6.61 -1.60 5.04
N ASN A 63 7.18 -1.06 6.10
CA ASN A 63 6.50 -1.03 7.40
C ASN A 63 5.56 0.17 7.45
N HIS A 64 4.61 0.11 8.38
CA HIS A 64 3.59 1.12 8.55
C HIS A 64 3.95 2.12 9.66
N SER A 65 3.66 3.40 9.44
CA SER A 65 3.77 4.46 10.45
C SER A 65 2.86 5.63 10.08
N PRO A 66 2.11 6.22 11.05
CA PRO A 66 1.42 7.49 10.83
C PRO A 66 2.37 8.64 10.44
N ASP A 67 3.63 8.55 10.87
CA ASP A 67 4.71 9.46 10.47
C ASP A 67 5.40 8.97 9.18
N ALA A 68 4.62 8.55 8.17
CA ALA A 68 5.14 7.99 6.92
C ALA A 68 5.96 9.01 6.12
N ASN A 69 7.03 8.52 5.49
CA ASN A 69 7.95 9.30 4.68
C ASN A 69 7.87 8.96 3.17
N ALA A 70 6.95 8.06 2.80
CA ALA A 70 6.56 7.78 1.44
C ALA A 70 5.03 7.74 1.29
N ASP A 71 4.57 8.13 0.11
CA ASP A 71 3.18 8.08 -0.31
C ASP A 71 2.99 6.92 -1.29
N PHE A 72 1.79 6.35 -1.34
CA PHE A 72 1.40 5.46 -2.41
C PHE A 72 0.10 5.90 -3.09
N TYR A 73 -0.06 5.50 -4.34
CA TYR A 73 -1.27 5.70 -5.12
C TYR A 73 -1.69 4.39 -5.78
N VAL A 74 -2.91 3.95 -5.50
CA VAL A 74 -3.52 2.77 -6.12
C VAL A 74 -4.29 3.19 -7.36
N ASP A 75 -3.94 2.60 -8.50
CA ASP A 75 -4.66 2.72 -9.76
C ASP A 75 -5.34 1.37 -10.05
N GLY A 76 -6.64 1.32 -9.78
CA GLY A 76 -7.45 0.11 -9.98
C GLY A 76 -7.69 -0.24 -11.45
N GLU A 77 -7.62 0.73 -12.36
CA GLU A 77 -7.77 0.47 -13.81
C GLU A 77 -6.47 -0.10 -14.39
N ALA A 78 -5.33 0.46 -13.99
CA ALA A 78 -4.02 -0.04 -14.41
C ALA A 78 -3.54 -1.27 -13.62
N GLU A 79 -4.25 -1.65 -12.55
CA GLU A 79 -3.86 -2.70 -11.61
C GLU A 79 -2.45 -2.47 -11.03
N THR A 80 -2.15 -1.24 -10.62
CA THR A 80 -0.84 -0.89 -10.05
C THR A 80 -0.93 -0.08 -8.77
N VAL A 81 0.11 -0.18 -7.95
CA VAL A 81 0.38 0.77 -6.87
C VAL A 81 1.71 1.45 -7.12
N THR A 82 1.68 2.78 -7.13
CA THR A 82 2.86 3.63 -7.29
C THR A 82 3.34 4.10 -5.93
N LEU A 83 4.63 3.96 -5.64
CA LEU A 83 5.26 4.42 -4.40
C LEU A 83 6.17 5.61 -4.71
N THR A 84 6.01 6.72 -3.97
CA THR A 84 6.80 7.95 -4.12
C THR A 84 7.34 8.43 -2.78
N SER A 85 8.52 9.04 -2.75
CA SER A 85 9.03 9.65 -1.52
C SER A 85 8.24 10.93 -1.20
N ARG A 86 7.73 11.04 0.04
CA ARG A 86 7.05 12.25 0.52
C ARG A 86 8.07 13.34 0.88
N VAL A 87 9.20 12.91 1.45
CA VAL A 87 10.31 13.77 1.86
C VAL A 87 11.62 13.28 1.23
N ALA A 88 12.69 14.05 1.35
CA ALA A 88 14.02 13.56 0.97
C ALA A 88 14.47 12.47 1.94
N LEU A 89 15.01 11.37 1.42
CA LEU A 89 15.51 10.22 2.19
C LEU A 89 17.03 10.15 2.06
N LYS A 90 17.70 9.74 3.13
CA LYS A 90 19.12 9.42 3.15
C LYS A 90 19.34 7.93 2.98
N ALA A 91 20.53 7.57 2.48
CA ALA A 91 20.95 6.19 2.47
C ALA A 91 20.86 5.60 3.90
N GLY A 92 20.12 4.50 4.05
CA GLY A 92 19.85 3.86 5.33
C GLY A 92 18.52 4.23 5.99
N ASP A 93 17.78 5.24 5.49
CA ASP A 93 16.46 5.57 6.01
C ASP A 93 15.46 4.44 5.72
N GLU A 94 14.62 4.11 6.70
CA GLU A 94 13.50 3.20 6.48
C GLU A 94 12.41 3.91 5.68
N ILE A 95 11.91 3.26 4.63
CA ILE A 95 10.77 3.71 3.84
C ILE A 95 9.51 3.16 4.51
N LEU A 96 8.68 4.09 4.99
CA LEU A 96 7.45 3.86 5.73
C LEU A 96 6.27 4.40 4.94
N ILE A 97 5.17 3.64 4.91
CA ILE A 97 3.90 4.05 4.32
C ILE A 97 2.83 4.16 5.41
N ASP A 98 1.77 4.90 5.14
CA ASP A 98 0.61 5.00 6.02
C ASP A 98 -0.61 4.40 5.31
N TYR A 99 -1.28 3.45 5.95
CA TYR A 99 -2.55 2.90 5.45
C TYR A 99 -3.76 3.75 5.86
N GLU A 100 -3.54 4.83 6.62
CA GLU A 100 -4.59 5.72 7.09
C GLU A 100 -5.71 4.92 7.76
N ASP A 101 -6.97 5.31 7.53
CA ASP A 101 -8.15 4.70 8.15
C ASP A 101 -8.36 3.23 7.75
N PHE A 102 -7.72 2.74 6.67
CA PHE A 102 -7.77 1.32 6.28
C PHE A 102 -7.01 0.42 7.27
N ALA A 103 -6.13 0.99 8.10
CA ALA A 103 -5.45 0.27 9.18
C ALA A 103 -6.38 -0.07 10.35
N ASP A 104 -7.38 0.77 10.65
CA ASP A 104 -8.26 0.62 11.82
C ASP A 104 -9.27 -0.53 11.64
N GLU A 105 -9.60 -0.91 10.41
CA GLU A 105 -10.43 -2.09 10.11
C GLU A 105 -9.65 -3.43 10.19
N ALA A 106 -8.32 -3.38 10.31
CA ALA A 106 -7.44 -4.54 10.32
C ALA A 106 -6.97 -4.98 11.72
N ILE A 107 -7.50 -4.37 12.79
CA ILE A 107 -7.15 -4.66 14.21
C ILE A 107 -8.27 -5.46 14.90
#